data_AF-A0A2V8AV96-F1
#
_entry.id   AF-A0A2V8AV96-F1
#
_cell.length_a   1.000
_cell.length_b   1.000
_cell.length_c   1.000
_cell.angle_alpha   90.00
_cell.angle_beta   90.00
_cell.angle_gamma   90.00
#
_symmetry.space_group_name_H-M   'P 1'
#
loop_
_entity.id
_entity.type
_entity.pdbx_description
1 polymer ?
#
loop_
_entity_poly.entity_id
_entity_poly.type
_entity_poly.pdbx_seq_one_letter_code
_entity_poly.pdbx_strand_id
1 'polypeptide(L)'
;MQARSFDLQRLIRLCEEANVAYSEGCYHATAMLVRGLLDHVPPLFGKRTFTEVANNHGSRSFKESMQHLENGARKVADAHLHTAIRNRETLPTAQQVAFGPEVDVLLAEIIRILG
;
A
#
# COMPACT_ATOMS: atom_id res chain seq x y z
N MET A 1 -3.53 11.02 -27.89
CA MET A 1 -3.73 9.76 -27.14
C MET A 1 -4.84 10.03 -26.15
N GLN A 2 -6.00 9.35 -26.24
CA GLN A 2 -7.11 9.60 -25.29
C GLN A 2 -6.62 9.29 -23.87
N ALA A 3 -6.72 10.27 -22.97
CA ALA A 3 -6.59 10.03 -21.54
C ALA A 3 -7.73 9.08 -21.15
N ARG A 4 -7.40 7.80 -20.91
CA ARG A 4 -8.36 6.90 -20.27
C ARG A 4 -8.54 7.40 -18.84
N SER A 5 -9.74 7.87 -18.52
CA SER A 5 -10.12 8.14 -17.14
C SER A 5 -10.06 6.81 -16.37
N PHE A 6 -9.16 6.72 -15.39
CA PHE A 6 -9.13 5.56 -14.50
C PHE A 6 -10.36 5.59 -13.59
N ASP A 7 -10.99 4.43 -13.41
CA ASP A 7 -11.97 4.25 -12.34
C ASP A 7 -11.22 3.98 -11.02
N LEU A 8 -11.35 4.89 -10.06
CA LEU A 8 -10.65 4.86 -8.79
C LEU A 8 -11.45 4.20 -7.66
N GLN A 9 -12.65 3.67 -7.92
CA GLN A 9 -13.50 3.07 -6.88
C GLN A 9 -12.77 2.03 -6.03
N ARG A 10 -11.96 1.16 -6.66
CA ARG A 10 -11.18 0.16 -5.93
C ARG A 10 -10.14 0.79 -5.00
N LEU A 11 -9.40 1.79 -5.47
CA LEU A 11 -8.39 2.49 -4.67
C LEU A 11 -9.05 3.14 -3.45
N ILE A 12 -10.15 3.86 -3.69
CA ILE A 12 -10.91 4.56 -2.64
C ILE A 12 -11.41 3.55 -1.60
N ARG A 13 -12.05 2.45 -2.03
CA ARG A 13 -12.55 1.42 -1.11
C ARG A 13 -11.44 0.75 -0.30
N LEU A 14 -10.30 0.45 -0.90
CA LEU A 14 -9.15 -0.10 -0.16
C LEU A 14 -8.65 0.86 0.93
N CYS A 15 -8.60 2.17 0.64
CA CYS A 15 -8.23 3.17 1.64
C CYS A 15 -9.27 3.27 2.77
N GLU A 16 -10.56 3.33 2.44
CA GLU A 16 -11.64 3.37 3.43
C GLU A 16 -11.63 2.15 4.34
N GLU A 17 -11.50 0.95 3.76
CA GLU A 17 -11.45 -0.30 4.51
C GLU A 17 -10.18 -0.39 5.36
N ALA A 18 -9.03 0.08 4.86
CA ALA A 18 -7.78 0.11 5.64
C ALA A 18 -7.92 1.03 6.86
N ASN A 19 -8.58 2.18 6.71
CA ASN A 19 -8.85 3.12 7.80
C ASN A 19 -9.75 2.49 8.87
N VAL A 20 -10.85 1.86 8.47
CA VAL A 20 -11.75 1.15 9.40
C VAL A 20 -11.03 0.00 10.09
N ALA A 21 -10.29 -0.83 9.35
CA ALA A 21 -9.55 -1.94 9.92
C ALA A 21 -8.52 -1.46 10.95
N TYR A 22 -7.82 -0.36 10.68
CA TYR A 22 -6.86 0.20 11.61
C TYR A 22 -7.53 0.78 12.87
N SER A 23 -8.62 1.54 12.72
CA SER A 23 -9.33 2.15 13.86
C SER A 23 -9.93 1.11 14.80
N GLU A 24 -10.39 -0.02 14.25
CA GLU A 24 -10.95 -1.14 15.02
C GLU A 24 -9.87 -2.14 15.51
N GLY A 25 -8.58 -1.84 15.32
CA GLY A 25 -7.48 -2.71 15.77
C GLY A 25 -7.34 -4.02 15.00
N CYS A 26 -7.94 -4.14 13.82
CA CYS A 26 -7.88 -5.30 12.94
C CYS A 26 -6.57 -5.33 12.13
N TYR A 27 -5.42 -5.39 12.81
CA TYR A 27 -4.10 -5.19 12.18
C TYR A 27 -3.71 -6.24 11.13
N HIS A 28 -4.21 -7.48 11.24
CA HIS A 28 -4.06 -8.46 10.16
C HIS A 28 -4.72 -7.96 8.87
N ALA A 29 -5.97 -7.49 8.98
CA ALA A 29 -6.71 -6.96 7.83
C ALA A 29 -6.05 -5.68 7.31
N THR A 30 -5.59 -4.78 8.18
CA THR A 30 -4.86 -3.58 7.76
C THR A 30 -3.64 -3.94 6.91
N ALA A 31 -2.79 -4.88 7.36
CA ALA A 31 -1.61 -5.31 6.61
C ALA A 31 -1.98 -5.86 5.22
N MET A 32 -3.03 -6.68 5.16
CA MET A 32 -3.53 -7.26 3.90
C MET A 32 -4.09 -6.21 2.95
N LEU A 33 -4.83 -5.23 3.45
CA LEU A 33 -5.41 -4.15 2.66
C LEU A 33 -4.34 -3.20 2.11
N VAL A 34 -3.34 -2.85 2.92
CA VAL A 34 -2.19 -2.05 2.45
C VAL A 34 -1.42 -2.81 1.37
N ARG A 35 -1.20 -4.13 1.52
CA ARG A 35 -0.59 -4.94 0.46
C ARG A 35 -1.44 -4.94 -0.81
N GLY A 36 -2.76 -5.11 -0.68
CA GLY A 36 -3.69 -5.03 -1.81
C GLY A 36 -3.61 -3.69 -2.54
N LEU A 37 -3.43 -2.59 -1.81
CA LEU A 37 -3.18 -1.28 -2.39
C LEU A 37 -1.90 -1.27 -3.24
N LEU A 38 -0.78 -1.81 -2.74
CA LEU A 38 0.48 -1.90 -3.50
C LEU A 38 0.33 -2.74 -4.78
N ASP A 39 -0.46 -3.80 -4.74
CA ASP A 39 -0.63 -4.69 -5.90
C ASP A 39 -1.53 -4.08 -6.99
N HIS A 40 -2.43 -3.15 -6.63
CA HIS A 40 -3.41 -2.55 -7.57
C HIS A 40 -3.05 -1.17 -8.09
N VAL A 41 -2.18 -0.44 -7.41
CA VAL A 41 -1.75 0.92 -7.80
C VAL A 41 -0.85 1.01 -9.05
N PRO A 42 0.05 0.07 -9.39
CA PRO A 42 1.07 0.25 -10.44
C PRO A 42 0.56 0.71 -11.81
N PRO A 43 -0.61 0.25 -12.31
CA PRO A 43 -1.15 0.70 -13.58
C PRO A 43 -1.43 2.21 -13.66
N LEU A 44 -1.71 2.88 -12.53
CA LEU A 44 -1.90 4.33 -12.48
C LEU A 44 -0.61 5.07 -12.88
N PHE A 45 0.55 4.46 -12.64
CA PHE A 45 1.88 4.98 -12.98
C PHE A 45 2.42 4.43 -14.30
N GLY A 46 1.62 3.66 -15.06
CA GLY A 46 2.07 2.95 -16.25
C GLY A 46 3.13 1.88 -15.94
N LYS A 47 3.12 1.32 -14.72
CA LYS A 47 4.04 0.27 -14.25
C LYS A 47 3.31 -1.05 -14.03
N ARG A 48 4.06 -2.15 -13.96
CA ARG A 48 3.52 -3.50 -13.74
C ARG A 48 3.54 -3.93 -12.27
N THR A 49 4.51 -3.42 -11.52
CA THR A 49 4.72 -3.79 -10.11
C THR A 49 4.94 -2.55 -9.26
N PHE A 50 4.66 -2.64 -7.96
CA PHE A 50 4.92 -1.52 -7.06
C PHE A 50 6.42 -1.26 -6.91
N THR A 51 7.26 -2.29 -7.03
CA THR A 51 8.72 -2.15 -7.07
C THR A 51 9.18 -1.26 -8.22
N GLU A 52 8.55 -1.37 -9.40
CA GLU A 52 8.83 -0.46 -10.52
C GLU A 52 8.40 0.98 -10.22
N VAL A 53 7.27 1.19 -9.53
CA VAL A 53 6.84 2.52 -9.08
C VAL A 53 7.88 3.12 -8.12
N ALA A 54 8.24 2.35 -7.07
CA ALA A 54 9.14 2.79 -6.02
C ALA A 54 10.55 3.13 -6.53
N ASN A 55 11.03 2.46 -7.58
CA ASN A 55 12.38 2.68 -8.10
C ASN A 55 12.44 3.67 -9.27
N ASN A 56 11.39 3.76 -10.08
CA ASN A 56 11.46 4.42 -11.40
C ASN A 56 10.51 5.61 -11.60
N HIS A 57 9.72 5.99 -10.61
CA HIS A 57 8.80 7.14 -10.69
C HIS A 57 9.17 8.24 -9.69
N GLY A 58 8.87 9.49 -10.02
CA GLY A 58 8.89 10.61 -9.08
C GLY A 58 10.27 11.11 -8.63
N SER A 59 10.23 12.05 -7.70
CA SER A 59 11.43 12.67 -7.12
C SER A 59 12.22 11.69 -6.24
N ARG A 60 13.43 12.09 -5.82
CA ARG A 60 14.24 11.29 -4.89
C ARG A 60 13.48 10.97 -3.60
N SER A 61 12.87 11.97 -2.97
CA SER A 61 12.12 11.80 -1.72
C SER A 61 10.88 10.92 -1.89
N PHE A 62 10.18 11.02 -3.04
CA PHE A 62 9.07 10.14 -3.34
C PHE A 62 9.54 8.68 -3.42
N LYS A 63 10.63 8.42 -4.16
CA LYS A 63 11.19 7.06 -4.29
C LYS A 63 11.61 6.48 -2.95
N GLU A 64 12.30 7.26 -2.11
CA GLU A 64 12.71 6.82 -0.77
C GLU A 64 11.48 6.44 0.09
N SER A 65 10.41 7.24 0.04
CA SER A 65 9.14 6.93 0.74
C SER A 65 8.46 5.66 0.19
N MET A 66 8.37 5.52 -1.13
CA MET A 66 7.76 4.33 -1.76
C MET A 66 8.59 3.06 -1.54
N GLN A 67 9.91 3.18 -1.47
CA GLN A 67 10.79 2.07 -1.12
C GLN A 67 10.59 1.65 0.34
N HIS A 68 10.39 2.59 1.26
CA HIS A 68 10.06 2.27 2.65
C HIS A 68 8.72 1.54 2.74
N LEU A 69 7.69 2.06 2.07
CA LEU A 69 6.37 1.44 1.97
C LEU A 69 6.43 0.02 1.39
N GLU A 70 7.08 -0.14 0.24
CA GLU A 70 7.22 -1.42 -0.45
C GLU A 70 7.95 -2.44 0.42
N ASN A 71 9.09 -2.06 1.00
CA ASN A 71 9.92 -2.99 1.77
C ASN A 71 9.32 -3.32 3.13
N GLY A 72 8.57 -2.39 3.73
CA GLY A 72 7.91 -2.58 5.03
C GLY A 72 6.59 -3.31 4.89
N ALA A 73 5.61 -2.67 4.25
CA ALA A 73 4.23 -3.16 4.23
C ALA A 73 4.10 -4.52 3.55
N ARG A 74 4.83 -4.74 2.44
CA ARG A 74 4.83 -6.05 1.77
C ARG A 74 5.31 -7.16 2.70
N LYS A 75 6.44 -6.95 3.38
CA LYS A 75 7.05 -7.98 4.25
C LYS A 75 6.19 -8.26 5.47
N VAL A 76 5.60 -7.22 6.08
CA VAL A 76 4.67 -7.40 7.20
C VAL A 76 3.46 -8.21 6.77
N ALA A 77 2.84 -7.87 5.64
CA ALA A 77 1.72 -8.63 5.10
C ALA A 77 2.11 -10.08 4.78
N ASP A 78 3.20 -10.31 4.04
CA ASP A 78 3.65 -11.66 3.66
C ASP A 78 3.93 -12.54 4.89
N ALA A 79 4.54 -11.98 5.93
CA ALA A 79 4.83 -12.69 7.17
C ALA A 79 3.55 -13.19 7.85
N HIS A 80 2.48 -12.40 7.81
CA HIS A 80 1.19 -12.73 8.44
C HIS A 80 0.19 -13.42 7.50
N LEU A 81 0.43 -13.44 6.19
CA LEU A 81 -0.43 -14.09 5.20
C LEU A 81 0.01 -15.54 4.92
N HIS A 82 1.32 -15.79 4.85
CA HIS A 82 1.86 -17.07 4.39
C HIS A 82 2.36 -17.98 5.52
N THR A 83 2.51 -17.45 6.74
CA THR A 83 2.97 -18.27 7.87
C THR A 83 1.83 -19.10 8.44
N ALA A 84 2.01 -20.43 8.45
CA ALA A 84 1.09 -21.35 9.13
C ALA A 84 1.16 -21.20 10.65
N ILE A 85 0.04 -21.50 11.33
CA ILE A 85 -0.10 -21.43 12.79
C ILE A 85 0.92 -22.35 13.49
N ARG A 86 1.54 -21.83 14.54
CA ARG A 86 2.59 -22.44 15.38
C ARG A 86 2.17 -22.50 16.85
N ASN A 87 3.01 -23.12 17.67
CA ASN A 87 2.80 -23.26 19.12
C ASN A 87 2.91 -21.94 19.91
N ARG A 88 3.61 -20.94 19.37
CA ARG A 88 3.72 -19.59 19.90
C ARG A 88 3.66 -18.62 18.74
N GLU A 89 2.77 -17.64 18.87
CA GLU A 89 2.50 -16.66 17.84
C GLU A 89 2.76 -15.24 18.35
N THR A 90 3.09 -14.37 17.41
CA THR A 90 3.11 -12.93 17.61
C THR A 90 2.15 -12.30 16.62
N LEU A 91 1.21 -11.53 17.14
CA LEU A 91 0.24 -10.80 16.32
C LEU A 91 0.87 -9.51 15.77
N PRO A 92 0.41 -9.01 14.61
CA PRO A 92 0.79 -7.70 14.13
C PRO A 92 0.33 -6.65 15.14
N THR A 93 1.21 -5.68 15.39
CA THR A 93 0.93 -4.52 16.22
C THR A 93 0.54 -3.32 15.36
N ALA A 94 -0.09 -2.31 15.97
CA ALA A 94 -0.41 -1.04 15.32
C ALA A 94 0.82 -0.43 14.62
N GLN A 95 1.98 -0.46 15.28
CA GLN A 95 3.22 0.10 14.77
C GLN A 95 3.72 -0.61 13.51
N GLN A 96 3.54 -1.94 13.43
CA GLN A 96 4.01 -2.74 12.30
C GLN A 96 3.19 -2.49 11.03
N VAL A 97 1.95 -2.00 11.15
CA VAL A 97 1.04 -1.79 10.01
C VAL A 97 0.78 -0.30 9.72
N ALA A 98 1.42 0.60 10.46
CA ALA A 98 1.23 2.05 10.38
C ALA A 98 2.04 2.66 9.21
N PHE A 99 1.54 2.48 7.99
CA PHE A 99 2.11 3.05 6.75
C PHE A 99 1.31 4.26 6.22
N GLY A 100 0.50 4.90 7.06
CA GLY A 100 -0.33 6.05 6.68
C GLY A 100 0.45 7.18 6.00
N PRO A 101 1.59 7.65 6.56
CA PRO A 101 2.37 8.74 5.97
C PRO A 101 2.84 8.45 4.54
N GLU A 102 3.32 7.24 4.26
CA GLU A 102 3.74 6.86 2.91
C GLU A 102 2.55 6.70 1.96
N VAL A 103 1.42 6.18 2.45
CA VAL A 103 0.19 6.10 1.66
C VAL A 103 -0.31 7.50 1.29
N ASP A 104 -0.24 8.49 2.20
CA ASP A 104 -0.61 9.88 1.90
C ASP A 104 0.28 10.47 0.78
N VAL A 105 1.59 10.21 0.83
CA VAL A 105 2.53 10.62 -0.23
C VAL A 105 2.18 9.97 -1.57
N LEU A 106 1.83 8.68 -1.56
CA LEU A 106 1.42 7.96 -2.75
C LEU A 106 0.13 8.53 -3.35
N LEU A 107 -0.89 8.76 -2.52
CA LEU A 107 -2.17 9.33 -2.95
C LEU A 107 -2.01 10.75 -3.49
N ALA A 108 -1.15 11.58 -2.88
CA ALA A 108 -0.84 12.91 -3.38
C ALA A 108 -0.20 12.87 -4.78
N GLU A 109 0.69 11.91 -5.03
CA GLU A 109 1.28 11.74 -6.37
C GLU A 109 0.25 11.21 -7.38
N ILE A 110 -0.64 10.30 -6.97
CA ILE A 110 -1.76 9.84 -7.82
C ILE A 110 -2.66 11.01 -8.23
N ILE A 111 -2.94 11.95 -7.34
CA ILE A 111 -3.71 13.15 -7.67
C ILE A 111 -2.98 13.99 -8.73
N ARG A 112 -1.66 14.15 -8.63
CA ARG A 112 -0.85 14.94 -9.59
C ARG A 112 -0.76 14.33 -10.99
N ILE A 113 -0.77 13.01 -11.10
CA ILE A 113 -0.68 12.34 -12.41
C ILE A 113 -2.03 12.24 -13.13
N LEU A 114 -3.15 12.32 -12.37
CA LEU A 114 -4.51 12.20 -12.90
C LEU A 114 -5.23 13.55 -13.06
N GLY A 115 -4.86 14.56 -12.27
CA GLY A 115 -5.37 15.94 -12.36
C GLY A 115 -4.60 16.78 -13.35
#